data_AF-A0A5C3MNU0-F1
#
_entry.id   AF-A0A5C3MNU0-F1
#
_cell.length_a   1.000
_cell.length_b   1.000
_cell.length_c   1.000
_cell.angle_alpha   90.00
_cell.angle_beta   90.00
_cell.angle_gamma   90.00
#
_symmetry.space_group_name_H-M   'P 1'
#
loop_
_entity.id
_entity.type
_entity.pdbx_description
1 polymer ?
#
loop_
_entity_poly.entity_id
_entity_poly.type
_entity_poly.pdbx_seq_one_letter_code
_entity_poly.pdbx_strand_id
1 'polypeptide(L)'
;MLSNSEPASPKLHDLDALDKEDARAWNQSRLSHLATRLKDDNNLELYRQKARNSSQSRELYSALGDYQTFVAAPRLFSLPKVLIRREYEAAWRDMENAFVSGRPYFTTSEGTLCYEGPPTPDSQAPYPFAYTILSHSGIGKTLFLGLALLRCLERHWTVVLQLDAATIYIFNSSGVFRVPSSQTDFVDLEEALPRATWCLVDSNTAVKGVPYDIAVLDRFLIQAASPQASRTSWARKRNTFASRYLIEPMPLEEAQLAYSLYSKRTEDTDRIIEDFFTKYGPSTRSAFIAASVGKDWEDQSAYELTTALSFLDYPKLRNLVSQASQLQMDEDVSDSLLLVRPDKRRHMVQVDVVSKHVLDLLMNTLSLSRHQNMQAVPGLFVSAQQIRGTAGHLLEWCMHDLLPQSQS
;
A
#
# COMPACT_ATOMS: atom_id res chain seq x y z
N MET A 1 -31.56 -15.47 -27.94
CA MET A 1 -30.69 -16.55 -28.45
C MET A 1 -29.46 -16.58 -27.57
N LEU A 2 -29.41 -17.50 -26.62
CA LEU A 2 -28.26 -17.69 -25.73
C LEU A 2 -27.23 -18.51 -26.50
N SER A 3 -26.20 -17.87 -27.04
CA SER A 3 -25.04 -18.60 -27.55
C SER A 3 -24.26 -19.14 -26.35
N ASN A 4 -24.44 -20.43 -26.08
CA ASN A 4 -23.52 -21.22 -25.26
C ASN A 4 -22.19 -21.31 -26.02
N SER A 5 -21.34 -20.31 -25.88
CA SER A 5 -19.90 -20.48 -26.10
C SER A 5 -19.30 -20.88 -24.76
N GLU A 6 -18.85 -22.14 -24.65
CA GLU A 6 -17.97 -22.57 -23.56
C GLU A 6 -16.83 -21.56 -23.41
N PRO A 7 -16.63 -20.95 -22.23
CA PRO A 7 -15.42 -20.20 -22.01
C PRO A 7 -14.30 -21.24 -21.85
N ALA A 8 -13.56 -21.49 -22.93
CA ALA A 8 -12.18 -21.93 -22.81
C ALA A 8 -11.42 -20.77 -22.15
N SER A 9 -11.55 -20.65 -20.82
CA SER A 9 -10.75 -19.71 -20.05
C SER A 9 -9.29 -20.06 -20.36
N PRO A 10 -8.50 -19.11 -20.88
CA PRO A 10 -7.07 -19.33 -21.02
C PRO A 10 -6.57 -19.74 -19.65
N LYS A 11 -5.87 -20.88 -19.58
CA LYS A 11 -5.23 -21.31 -18.34
C LYS A 11 -4.34 -20.14 -17.94
N LEU A 12 -4.62 -19.48 -16.81
CA LEU A 12 -3.91 -18.27 -16.35
C LEU A 12 -2.38 -18.45 -16.15
N HIS A 13 -1.90 -19.69 -16.33
CA HIS A 13 -0.50 -20.10 -16.24
C HIS A 13 0.04 -20.71 -17.55
N ASP A 14 -0.73 -20.69 -18.65
CA ASP A 14 -0.27 -21.02 -19.99
C ASP A 14 0.29 -19.75 -20.64
N LEU A 15 1.60 -19.53 -20.43
CA LEU A 15 2.30 -18.31 -20.81
C LEU A 15 2.21 -18.03 -22.32
N ASP A 16 2.31 -19.07 -23.16
CA ASP A 16 2.24 -18.92 -24.62
C ASP A 16 0.83 -18.51 -25.08
N ALA A 17 -0.21 -19.07 -24.44
CA ALA A 17 -1.59 -18.69 -24.74
C ALA A 17 -1.88 -17.24 -24.32
N LEU A 18 -1.42 -16.84 -23.13
CA LEU A 18 -1.53 -15.46 -22.65
C LEU A 18 -0.85 -14.48 -23.59
N ASP A 19 0.39 -14.75 -24.00
CA ASP A 19 1.16 -13.85 -24.86
C ASP A 19 0.52 -13.64 -26.23
N LYS A 20 -0.07 -14.71 -26.79
CA LYS A 20 -0.81 -14.67 -28.07
C LYS A 20 -2.12 -13.90 -27.94
N GLU A 21 -2.87 -14.13 -26.88
CA GLU A 21 -4.12 -13.40 -26.62
C GLU A 21 -3.85 -11.90 -26.49
N ASP A 22 -2.86 -11.54 -25.68
CA ASP A 22 -2.45 -10.18 -25.40
C ASP A 22 -1.92 -9.47 -26.65
N ALA A 23 -1.04 -10.11 -27.43
CA ALA A 23 -0.57 -9.57 -28.69
C ALA A 23 -1.71 -9.35 -29.70
N ARG A 24 -2.68 -10.26 -29.75
CA ARG A 24 -3.85 -10.14 -30.62
C ARG A 24 -4.73 -8.97 -30.20
N ALA A 25 -5.10 -8.87 -28.92
CA ALA A 25 -5.93 -7.79 -28.39
C ALA A 25 -5.26 -6.43 -28.64
N TRP A 26 -3.97 -6.32 -28.32
CA TRP A 26 -3.21 -5.10 -28.52
C TRP A 26 -3.16 -4.68 -30.00
N ASN A 27 -2.76 -5.57 -30.90
CA ASN A 27 -2.58 -5.24 -32.33
C ASN A 27 -3.90 -4.92 -33.05
N GLN A 28 -5.04 -5.35 -32.52
CA GLN A 28 -6.36 -5.04 -33.07
C GLN A 28 -6.92 -3.71 -32.52
N SER A 29 -6.39 -3.23 -31.40
CA SER A 29 -6.88 -2.04 -30.72
C SER A 29 -6.45 -0.74 -31.38
N ARG A 30 -7.32 0.28 -31.32
CA ARG A 30 -6.98 1.65 -31.72
C ARG A 30 -5.89 2.26 -30.84
N LEU A 31 -5.87 1.86 -29.56
CA LEU A 31 -4.91 2.33 -28.57
C LEU A 31 -3.46 2.06 -28.99
N SER A 32 -3.20 0.95 -29.68
CA SER A 32 -1.85 0.61 -30.18
C SER A 32 -1.26 1.66 -31.12
N HIS A 33 -2.10 2.41 -31.84
CA HIS A 33 -1.68 3.49 -32.74
C HIS A 33 -1.44 4.81 -32.01
N LEU A 34 -2.12 5.03 -30.89
CA LEU A 34 -1.96 6.23 -30.04
C LEU A 34 -0.79 6.08 -29.07
N ALA A 35 -0.46 4.84 -28.70
CA ALA A 35 0.57 4.51 -27.75
C ALA A 35 1.98 4.72 -28.33
N THR A 36 2.87 5.29 -27.52
CA THR A 36 4.30 5.35 -27.83
C THR A 36 4.98 4.11 -27.26
N ARG A 37 5.41 3.18 -28.13
CA ARG A 37 6.23 2.04 -27.71
C ARG A 37 7.60 2.54 -27.24
N LEU A 38 8.03 2.07 -26.07
CA LEU A 38 9.40 2.31 -25.61
C LEU A 38 10.37 1.48 -26.45
N LYS A 39 11.52 2.07 -26.80
CA LYS A 39 12.57 1.39 -27.57
C LYS A 39 13.12 0.19 -26.79
N ASP A 40 13.68 -0.78 -27.50
CA ASP A 40 14.23 -2.00 -26.90
C ASP A 40 15.44 -1.73 -25.98
N ASP A 41 16.19 -0.64 -26.22
CA ASP A 41 17.28 -0.17 -25.37
C ASP A 41 16.81 0.63 -24.14
N ASN A 42 15.50 0.84 -23.99
CA ASN A 42 14.94 1.53 -22.85
C ASN A 42 14.99 0.63 -21.61
N ASN A 43 15.46 1.19 -20.48
CA ASN A 43 15.57 0.46 -19.21
C ASN A 43 14.26 -0.20 -18.75
N LEU A 44 13.08 0.36 -19.09
CA LEU A 44 11.79 -0.26 -18.75
C LEU A 44 11.45 -1.46 -19.64
N GLU A 45 11.79 -1.41 -20.92
CA GLU A 45 11.59 -2.55 -21.81
C GLU A 45 12.57 -3.68 -21.45
N LEU A 46 13.84 -3.36 -21.18
CA LEU A 46 14.82 -4.31 -20.66
C LEU A 46 14.37 -4.94 -19.35
N TYR A 47 13.79 -4.15 -18.45
CA TYR A 47 13.20 -4.66 -17.20
C TYR A 47 12.07 -5.65 -17.45
N ARG A 48 11.14 -5.31 -18.36
CA ARG A 48 10.02 -6.18 -18.74
C ARG A 48 10.51 -7.51 -19.32
N GLN A 49 11.44 -7.46 -20.28
CA GLN A 49 12.02 -8.66 -20.91
C GLN A 49 12.68 -9.57 -19.87
N LYS A 50 13.48 -8.97 -18.99
CA LYS A 50 14.16 -9.68 -17.91
C LYS A 50 13.18 -10.30 -16.92
N ALA A 51 12.13 -9.59 -16.52
CA ALA A 51 11.11 -10.09 -15.59
C ALA A 51 10.30 -11.25 -16.17
N ARG A 52 9.97 -11.22 -17.48
CA ARG A 52 9.23 -12.29 -18.16
C ARG A 52 10.08 -13.52 -18.45
N ASN A 53 11.40 -13.39 -18.47
CA ASN A 53 12.29 -14.53 -18.65
C ASN A 53 12.56 -15.23 -17.31
N SER A 54 12.15 -16.49 -17.17
CA SER A 54 12.29 -17.27 -15.92
C SER A 54 13.74 -17.44 -15.43
N SER A 55 14.73 -17.41 -16.32
CA SER A 55 16.14 -17.49 -15.93
C SER A 55 16.70 -16.12 -15.54
N GLN A 56 16.36 -15.06 -16.29
CA GLN A 56 16.90 -13.71 -16.07
C GLN A 56 16.16 -12.95 -14.95
N SER A 57 14.90 -13.29 -14.66
CA SER A 57 14.11 -12.69 -13.58
C SER A 57 14.77 -12.88 -12.22
N ARG A 58 15.52 -13.98 -12.02
CA ARG A 58 16.29 -14.24 -10.80
C ARG A 58 17.32 -13.16 -10.49
N GLU A 59 17.88 -12.53 -11.52
CA GLU A 59 18.83 -11.43 -11.35
C GLU A 59 18.15 -10.11 -10.93
N LEU A 60 16.81 -10.05 -10.93
CA LEU A 60 16.05 -8.94 -10.33
C LEU A 60 15.89 -9.13 -8.82
N TYR A 61 16.32 -10.26 -8.26
CA TYR A 61 16.29 -10.52 -6.83
C TYR A 61 17.70 -10.60 -6.24
N SER A 62 17.83 -10.22 -4.97
CA SER A 62 19.02 -10.51 -4.17
C SER A 62 18.66 -10.81 -2.73
N ALA A 63 19.45 -11.65 -2.05
CA ALA A 63 19.29 -11.90 -0.63
C ALA A 63 19.86 -10.75 0.21
N LEU A 64 19.25 -10.48 1.36
CA LEU A 64 19.71 -9.56 2.39
C LEU A 64 19.38 -10.16 3.77
N GLY A 65 20.33 -10.92 4.33
CA GLY A 65 20.05 -11.75 5.50
C GLY A 65 18.97 -12.78 5.20
N ASP A 66 17.96 -12.87 6.06
CA ASP A 66 16.80 -13.76 5.88
C ASP A 66 15.74 -13.19 4.91
N TYR A 67 15.93 -11.96 4.44
CA TYR A 67 15.00 -11.29 3.55
C TYR A 67 15.45 -11.36 2.10
N GLN A 68 14.48 -11.17 1.20
CA GLN A 68 14.75 -10.92 -0.20
C GLN A 68 14.65 -9.42 -0.50
N THR A 69 15.30 -9.02 -1.57
CA THR A 69 15.20 -7.68 -2.16
C THR A 69 14.89 -7.84 -3.63
N PHE A 70 14.28 -6.82 -4.23
CA PHE A 70 14.08 -6.77 -5.67
C PHE A 70 14.57 -5.47 -6.28
N VAL A 71 14.91 -5.51 -7.56
CA VAL A 71 15.17 -4.33 -8.39
C VAL A 71 13.83 -3.79 -8.86
N ALA A 72 13.49 -2.56 -8.46
CA ALA A 72 12.25 -1.93 -8.90
C ALA A 72 12.37 -1.42 -10.35
N ALA A 73 11.24 -1.31 -11.05
CA ALA A 73 11.22 -0.83 -12.44
C ALA A 73 11.90 0.55 -12.55
N PRO A 74 13.00 0.69 -13.33
CA PRO A 74 13.80 1.90 -13.35
C PRO A 74 13.01 3.15 -13.74
N ARG A 75 13.27 4.29 -13.08
CA ARG A 75 12.62 5.60 -13.31
C ARG A 75 11.14 5.70 -12.93
N LEU A 76 10.44 4.58 -12.74
CA LEU A 76 9.06 4.57 -12.26
C LEU A 76 9.02 4.60 -10.73
N PHE A 77 9.94 3.88 -10.08
CA PHE A 77 10.09 3.86 -8.63
C PHE A 77 11.41 4.52 -8.24
N SER A 78 11.41 5.26 -7.13
CA SER A 78 12.57 6.07 -6.71
C SER A 78 13.75 5.25 -6.18
N LEU A 79 13.52 4.00 -5.79
CA LEU A 79 14.54 3.15 -5.18
C LEU A 79 15.01 2.06 -6.16
N PRO A 80 16.33 1.92 -6.41
CA PRO A 80 16.83 0.90 -7.33
C PRO A 80 16.71 -0.50 -6.75
N LYS A 81 16.83 -0.66 -5.43
CA LYS A 81 16.63 -1.90 -4.69
C LYS A 81 15.67 -1.68 -3.54
N VAL A 82 14.78 -2.63 -3.34
CA VAL A 82 13.70 -2.55 -2.36
C VAL A 82 13.65 -3.85 -1.57
N LEU A 83 13.50 -3.74 -0.25
CA LEU A 83 13.26 -4.89 0.62
C LEU A 83 11.90 -5.51 0.32
N ILE A 84 11.86 -6.82 0.06
CA ILE A 84 10.63 -7.59 0.04
C ILE A 84 10.26 -7.89 1.49
N ARG A 85 9.35 -7.07 2.02
CA ARG A 85 8.81 -7.24 3.36
C ARG A 85 7.96 -8.49 3.44
N ARG A 86 7.86 -9.09 4.63
CA ARG A 86 6.87 -10.15 4.87
C ARG A 86 5.46 -9.66 4.58
N GLU A 87 5.20 -8.39 4.91
CA GLU A 87 3.91 -7.77 4.67
C GLU A 87 3.59 -7.60 3.16
N TYR A 88 4.60 -7.39 2.32
CA TYR A 88 4.40 -7.35 0.87
C TYR A 88 4.11 -8.73 0.30
N GLU A 89 4.77 -9.77 0.80
CA GLU A 89 4.47 -11.15 0.39
C GLU A 89 3.07 -11.58 0.84
N ALA A 90 2.64 -11.21 2.06
CA ALA A 90 1.26 -11.43 2.50
C ALA A 90 0.25 -10.74 1.59
N ALA A 91 0.47 -9.45 1.29
CA ALA A 91 -0.40 -8.69 0.41
C ALA A 91 -0.43 -9.28 -1.01
N TRP A 92 0.72 -9.63 -1.58
CA TRP A 92 0.80 -10.24 -2.91
C TRP A 92 0.04 -11.58 -2.96
N ARG A 93 0.32 -12.49 -2.02
CA ARG A 93 -0.37 -13.78 -1.89
C ARG A 93 -1.88 -13.61 -1.82
N ASP A 94 -2.35 -12.65 -1.05
CA ASP A 94 -3.78 -12.40 -0.86
C ASP A 94 -4.41 -11.81 -2.13
N MET A 95 -3.76 -10.83 -2.77
CA MET A 95 -4.23 -10.25 -4.04
C MET A 95 -4.28 -11.29 -5.17
N GLU A 96 -3.25 -12.12 -5.28
CA GLU A 96 -3.21 -13.18 -6.28
C GLU A 96 -4.29 -14.23 -6.03
N ASN A 97 -4.50 -14.64 -4.77
CA ASN A 97 -5.61 -15.51 -4.42
C ASN A 97 -6.96 -14.88 -4.78
N ALA A 98 -7.17 -13.59 -4.54
CA ALA A 98 -8.38 -12.91 -5.00
C ALA A 98 -8.54 -13.00 -6.53
N PHE A 99 -7.46 -12.75 -7.27
CA PHE A 99 -7.46 -12.75 -8.73
C PHE A 99 -7.79 -14.13 -9.32
N VAL A 100 -7.21 -15.21 -8.76
CA VAL A 100 -7.32 -16.55 -9.34
C VAL A 100 -8.42 -17.42 -8.73
N SER A 101 -8.85 -17.15 -7.50
CA SER A 101 -9.80 -18.00 -6.75
C SER A 101 -11.07 -17.26 -6.31
N GLY A 102 -11.12 -15.94 -6.52
CA GLY A 102 -12.28 -15.14 -6.16
C GLY A 102 -12.47 -14.97 -4.65
N ARG A 103 -11.43 -15.24 -3.84
CA ARG A 103 -11.45 -15.02 -2.39
C ARG A 103 -11.48 -13.50 -2.10
N PRO A 104 -12.54 -12.95 -1.47
CA PRO A 104 -12.71 -11.50 -1.33
C PRO A 104 -12.11 -10.90 -0.05
N TYR A 105 -11.89 -11.73 0.98
CA TYR A 105 -11.45 -11.26 2.30
C TYR A 105 -10.35 -12.14 2.89
N PHE A 106 -9.48 -11.49 3.66
CA PHE A 106 -8.26 -12.08 4.19
C PHE A 106 -8.12 -11.83 5.69
N THR A 107 -7.58 -12.82 6.37
CA THR A 107 -7.14 -12.73 7.76
C THR A 107 -5.80 -12.02 7.80
N THR A 108 -5.56 -11.27 8.87
CA THR A 108 -4.25 -10.64 9.08
C THR A 108 -3.27 -11.72 9.49
N SER A 109 -2.23 -11.90 8.67
CA SER A 109 -1.16 -12.86 8.88
C SER A 109 0.11 -12.30 8.27
N GLU A 110 1.25 -12.53 8.93
CA GLU A 110 2.55 -12.28 8.30
C GLU A 110 2.70 -13.12 7.03
N GLY A 111 3.45 -12.58 6.08
CA GLY A 111 3.86 -13.33 4.90
C GLY A 111 5.05 -14.22 5.21
N THR A 112 5.25 -15.19 4.34
CA THR A 112 6.46 -16.02 4.35
C THR A 112 7.67 -15.20 3.92
N LEU A 113 8.88 -15.67 4.25
CA LEU A 113 10.14 -15.05 3.80
C LEU A 113 10.32 -15.16 2.28
N CYS A 114 9.74 -16.20 1.68
CA CYS A 114 9.78 -16.47 0.26
C CYS A 114 8.37 -16.78 -0.22
N TYR A 115 8.04 -16.28 -1.40
CA TYR A 115 6.79 -16.59 -2.08
C TYR A 115 6.65 -18.10 -2.37
N GLU A 116 5.52 -18.70 -1.98
CA GLU A 116 5.28 -20.16 -2.03
C GLU A 116 4.87 -20.68 -3.42
N GLY A 117 4.72 -19.79 -4.40
CA GLY A 117 4.23 -20.14 -5.73
C GLY A 117 2.76 -19.80 -5.94
N PRO A 118 2.30 -19.80 -7.21
CA PRO A 118 0.94 -19.38 -7.53
C PRO A 118 -0.09 -20.42 -7.12
N PRO A 119 -1.23 -20.00 -6.56
CA PRO A 119 -2.39 -20.88 -6.34
C PRO A 119 -2.95 -21.43 -7.67
N THR A 120 -3.65 -22.56 -7.57
CA THR A 120 -4.38 -23.13 -8.71
C THR A 120 -5.59 -22.25 -9.05
N PRO A 121 -5.74 -21.79 -10.30
CA PRO A 121 -6.88 -20.97 -10.68
C PRO A 121 -8.21 -21.73 -10.64
N ASP A 122 -9.27 -21.06 -10.21
CA ASP A 122 -10.64 -21.52 -10.40
C ASP A 122 -11.04 -21.42 -11.89
N SER A 123 -12.01 -22.24 -12.29
CA SER A 123 -12.66 -22.27 -13.60
C SER A 123 -13.18 -20.91 -14.08
N GLN A 124 -13.61 -20.05 -13.15
CA GLN A 124 -14.14 -18.72 -13.48
C GLN A 124 -13.10 -17.61 -13.50
N ALA A 125 -11.85 -17.91 -13.12
CA ALA A 125 -10.78 -16.93 -13.10
C ALA A 125 -10.52 -16.35 -14.51
N PRO A 126 -10.07 -15.10 -14.62
CA PRO A 126 -9.73 -14.18 -13.53
C PRO A 126 -10.96 -13.44 -12.95
N TYR A 127 -10.92 -13.10 -11.67
CA TYR A 127 -11.97 -12.32 -11.00
C TYR A 127 -11.66 -10.82 -11.09
N PRO A 128 -12.62 -9.95 -11.49
CA PRO A 128 -12.38 -8.52 -11.68
C PRO A 128 -12.52 -7.72 -10.37
N PHE A 129 -11.89 -8.18 -9.29
CA PHE A 129 -11.96 -7.52 -7.99
C PHE A 129 -11.07 -6.28 -7.93
N ALA A 130 -11.41 -5.37 -7.01
CA ALA A 130 -10.65 -4.16 -6.77
C ALA A 130 -10.29 -4.01 -5.29
N TYR A 131 -9.04 -3.63 -5.02
CA TYR A 131 -8.55 -3.42 -3.67
C TYR A 131 -7.86 -2.07 -3.54
N THR A 132 -8.22 -1.30 -2.51
CA THR A 132 -7.41 -0.16 -2.08
C THR A 132 -6.49 -0.58 -0.95
N ILE A 133 -5.19 -0.62 -1.24
CA ILE A 133 -4.13 -0.80 -0.25
C ILE A 133 -4.01 0.49 0.57
N LEU A 134 -4.34 0.37 1.85
CA LEU A 134 -4.34 1.47 2.81
C LEU A 134 -3.32 1.19 3.91
N SER A 135 -2.70 2.26 4.38
CA SER A 135 -1.80 2.25 5.53
C SER A 135 -1.51 3.69 5.90
N HIS A 136 -0.87 3.88 7.05
CA HIS A 136 -0.18 5.12 7.39
C HIS A 136 0.73 5.62 6.25
N SER A 137 0.90 6.93 6.13
CA SER A 137 1.84 7.53 5.19
C SER A 137 3.27 7.02 5.42
N GLY A 138 4.04 6.88 4.33
CA GLY A 138 5.46 6.50 4.41
C GLY A 138 5.80 5.02 4.59
N ILE A 139 4.82 4.11 4.75
CA ILE A 139 5.06 2.65 4.98
C ILE A 139 5.52 1.88 3.72
N GLY A 140 5.35 2.46 2.51
CA GLY A 140 5.84 1.86 1.25
C GLY A 140 4.77 1.22 0.35
N LYS A 141 3.51 1.66 0.42
CA LYS A 141 2.43 1.21 -0.50
C LYS A 141 2.80 1.31 -1.99
N THR A 142 3.44 2.40 -2.41
CA THR A 142 3.91 2.57 -3.79
C THR A 142 4.98 1.54 -4.16
N LEU A 143 5.84 1.15 -3.21
CA LEU A 143 6.85 0.11 -3.42
C LEU A 143 6.21 -1.28 -3.54
N PHE A 144 5.10 -1.54 -2.83
CA PHE A 144 4.30 -2.75 -3.05
C PHE A 144 3.77 -2.84 -4.49
N LEU A 145 3.32 -1.73 -5.09
CA LEU A 145 2.94 -1.74 -6.52
C LEU A 145 4.11 -2.14 -7.43
N GLY A 146 5.34 -1.75 -7.08
CA GLY A 146 6.55 -2.20 -7.77
C GLY A 146 6.78 -3.71 -7.68
N LEU A 147 6.56 -4.31 -6.51
CA LEU A 147 6.60 -5.77 -6.37
C LEU A 147 5.46 -6.44 -7.15
N ALA A 148 4.24 -5.90 -7.08
CA ALA A 148 3.09 -6.43 -7.81
C ALA A 148 3.33 -6.39 -9.33
N LEU A 149 3.91 -5.31 -9.86
CA LEU A 149 4.33 -5.23 -11.25
C LEU A 149 5.31 -6.36 -11.60
N LEU A 150 6.40 -6.51 -10.83
CA LEU A 150 7.39 -7.56 -11.08
C LEU A 150 6.74 -8.95 -11.13
N ARG A 151 5.91 -9.28 -10.13
CA ARG A 151 5.23 -10.57 -10.06
C ARG A 151 4.24 -10.80 -11.19
N CYS A 152 3.48 -9.78 -11.60
CA CYS A 152 2.60 -9.88 -12.76
C CYS A 152 3.38 -10.17 -14.04
N LEU A 153 4.53 -9.51 -14.24
CA LEU A 153 5.39 -9.74 -15.40
C LEU A 153 5.96 -11.15 -15.42
N GLU A 154 6.39 -11.70 -14.29
CA GLU A 154 6.84 -13.10 -14.19
C GLU A 154 5.77 -14.11 -14.63
N ARG A 155 4.48 -13.76 -14.51
CA ARG A 155 3.32 -14.58 -14.89
C ARG A 155 2.78 -14.24 -16.27
N HIS A 156 3.51 -13.39 -17.00
CA HIS A 156 3.16 -12.90 -18.31
C HIS A 156 1.85 -12.09 -18.39
N TRP A 157 1.27 -11.69 -17.26
CA TRP A 157 0.03 -10.92 -17.24
C TRP A 157 0.24 -9.49 -17.75
N THR A 158 -0.77 -8.98 -18.45
CA THR A 158 -0.82 -7.59 -18.90
C THR A 158 -1.00 -6.67 -17.70
N VAL A 159 -0.22 -5.60 -17.61
CA VAL A 159 -0.29 -4.63 -16.51
C VAL A 159 -0.52 -3.23 -17.04
N VAL A 160 -1.56 -2.58 -16.55
CA VAL A 160 -1.77 -1.14 -16.64
C VAL A 160 -1.23 -0.50 -15.37
N LEU A 161 -0.27 0.41 -15.48
CA LEU A 161 0.33 1.11 -14.35
C LEU A 161 0.16 2.62 -14.51
N GLN A 162 -0.39 3.26 -13.49
CA GLN A 162 -0.51 4.71 -13.43
C GLN A 162 0.03 5.25 -12.11
N LEU A 163 1.14 5.99 -12.20
CA LEU A 163 1.80 6.64 -11.06
C LEU A 163 1.61 8.16 -11.06
N ASP A 164 1.25 8.74 -12.21
CA ASP A 164 0.98 10.17 -12.38
C ASP A 164 -0.30 10.42 -13.20
N ALA A 165 -0.80 11.64 -13.20
CA ALA A 165 -2.06 11.98 -13.85
C ALA A 165 -1.98 11.97 -15.38
N ALA A 166 -0.80 12.18 -15.95
CA ALA A 166 -0.61 12.43 -17.38
C ALA A 166 -0.32 11.16 -18.17
N THR A 167 0.22 10.12 -17.52
CA THR A 167 0.76 8.95 -18.21
C THR A 167 0.21 7.63 -17.67
N ILE A 168 -0.27 6.79 -18.58
CA ILE A 168 -0.54 5.38 -18.35
C ILE A 168 0.58 4.56 -19.01
N TYR A 169 1.15 3.62 -18.26
CA TYR A 169 2.08 2.63 -18.80
C TYR A 169 1.36 1.30 -18.99
N ILE A 170 1.51 0.69 -20.15
CA ILE A 170 0.96 -0.64 -20.44
C ILE A 170 2.13 -1.58 -20.69
N PHE A 171 2.25 -2.61 -19.86
CA PHE A 171 3.21 -3.69 -20.00
C PHE A 171 2.48 -4.92 -20.52
N ASN A 172 2.86 -5.38 -21.70
CA ASN A 172 2.21 -6.50 -22.35
C ASN A 172 3.26 -7.40 -23.03
N SER A 173 2.85 -8.44 -23.75
CA SER A 173 3.73 -9.39 -24.43
C SER A 173 4.56 -8.71 -25.54
N SER A 174 4.02 -7.68 -26.17
CA SER A 174 4.63 -6.93 -27.28
C SER A 174 5.62 -5.87 -26.82
N GLY A 175 5.54 -5.39 -25.57
CA GLY A 175 6.49 -4.44 -25.00
C GLY A 175 5.90 -3.55 -23.91
N VAL A 176 6.63 -2.46 -23.61
CA VAL A 176 6.16 -1.38 -22.75
C VAL A 176 5.71 -0.19 -23.59
N PHE A 177 4.50 0.28 -23.32
CA PHE A 177 3.86 1.36 -24.03
C PHE A 177 3.53 2.51 -23.09
N ARG A 178 3.75 3.74 -23.56
CA ARG A 178 3.37 4.97 -22.88
C ARG A 178 2.15 5.56 -23.58
N VAL A 179 1.10 5.82 -22.82
CA VAL A 179 -0.16 6.38 -23.33
C VAL A 179 -0.50 7.66 -22.56
N PRO A 180 -0.80 8.78 -23.23
CA PRO A 180 -1.30 9.97 -22.56
C PRO A 180 -2.70 9.73 -21.99
N SER A 181 -2.88 9.93 -20.68
CA SER A 181 -4.17 9.71 -20.02
C SER A 181 -5.30 10.57 -20.60
N SER A 182 -4.99 11.75 -21.13
CA SER A 182 -5.96 12.67 -21.73
C SER A 182 -6.47 12.24 -23.11
N GLN A 183 -5.83 11.27 -23.74
CA GLN A 183 -6.15 10.78 -25.08
C GLN A 183 -6.69 9.34 -25.06
N THR A 184 -6.96 8.82 -23.87
CA THR A 184 -7.40 7.45 -23.67
C THR A 184 -8.78 7.47 -23.04
N ASP A 185 -9.73 6.76 -23.65
CA ASP A 185 -11.04 6.53 -23.05
C ASP A 185 -11.23 5.06 -22.66
N PHE A 186 -12.34 4.77 -21.98
CA PHE A 186 -12.73 3.42 -21.60
C PHE A 186 -12.77 2.44 -22.78
N VAL A 187 -13.28 2.85 -23.95
CA VAL A 187 -13.49 1.96 -25.10
C VAL A 187 -12.13 1.52 -25.66
N ASP A 188 -11.20 2.48 -25.81
CA ASP A 188 -9.86 2.19 -26.28
C ASP A 188 -9.11 1.22 -25.34
N LEU A 189 -9.30 1.37 -24.02
CA LEU A 189 -8.71 0.47 -23.02
C LEU A 189 -9.38 -0.91 -23.01
N GLU A 190 -10.71 -0.97 -23.13
CA GLU A 190 -11.46 -2.22 -23.10
C GLU A 190 -11.08 -3.12 -24.28
N GLU A 191 -10.93 -2.55 -25.47
CA GLU A 191 -10.49 -3.26 -26.69
C GLU A 191 -9.04 -3.75 -26.60
N ALA A 192 -8.16 -2.95 -25.99
CA ALA A 192 -6.72 -3.23 -25.95
C ALA A 192 -6.30 -4.24 -24.88
N LEU A 193 -7.11 -4.42 -23.83
CA LEU A 193 -6.69 -5.12 -22.61
C LEU A 193 -7.41 -6.46 -22.41
N PRO A 194 -6.68 -7.59 -22.38
CA PRO A 194 -7.27 -8.89 -22.06
C PRO A 194 -7.96 -8.91 -20.69
N ARG A 195 -8.85 -9.89 -20.47
CA ARG A 195 -9.55 -10.05 -19.18
C ARG A 195 -8.58 -10.27 -18.01
N ALA A 196 -7.45 -10.93 -18.25
CA ALA A 196 -6.38 -11.17 -17.27
C ALA A 196 -5.43 -9.97 -17.06
N THR A 197 -5.93 -8.74 -17.21
CA THR A 197 -5.16 -7.52 -16.98
C THR A 197 -5.21 -7.10 -15.51
N TRP A 198 -4.07 -6.66 -14.99
CA TRP A 198 -3.94 -6.02 -13.67
C TRP A 198 -3.80 -4.51 -13.83
N CYS A 199 -4.62 -3.74 -13.12
CA CYS A 199 -4.56 -2.29 -13.06
C CYS A 199 -3.93 -1.86 -11.73
N LEU A 200 -2.74 -1.27 -11.77
CA LEU A 200 -1.98 -0.78 -10.63
C LEU A 200 -2.00 0.75 -10.64
N VAL A 201 -2.59 1.37 -9.62
CA VAL A 201 -2.74 2.83 -9.55
C VAL A 201 -2.17 3.35 -8.23
N ASP A 202 -1.24 4.30 -8.30
CA ASP A 202 -0.76 5.04 -7.12
C ASP A 202 -1.55 6.34 -6.98
N SER A 203 -2.45 6.39 -5.99
CA SER A 203 -3.21 7.60 -5.67
C SER A 203 -2.46 8.50 -4.70
N ASN A 204 -1.73 9.44 -5.29
CA ASN A 204 -0.88 10.42 -4.63
C ASN A 204 -1.43 11.86 -4.81
N THR A 205 -0.58 12.87 -4.67
CA THR A 205 -0.99 14.28 -4.82
C THR A 205 -1.35 14.64 -6.27
N ALA A 206 -0.75 13.97 -7.25
CA ALA A 206 -1.06 14.16 -8.67
C ALA A 206 -2.30 13.36 -9.08
N VAL A 207 -2.44 12.13 -8.58
CA VAL A 207 -3.56 11.23 -8.89
C VAL A 207 -4.45 11.08 -7.67
N LYS A 208 -5.53 11.85 -7.58
CA LYS A 208 -6.40 11.81 -6.39
C LYS A 208 -7.06 10.45 -6.18
N GLY A 209 -7.45 9.74 -7.22
CA GLY A 209 -8.08 8.42 -7.11
C GLY A 209 -7.88 7.64 -8.42
N VAL A 210 -8.50 6.46 -8.52
CA VAL A 210 -8.50 5.70 -9.77
C VAL A 210 -9.28 6.48 -10.84
N PRO A 211 -8.67 6.78 -12.01
CA PRO A 211 -9.40 7.43 -13.11
C PRO A 211 -10.61 6.61 -13.53
N TYR A 212 -11.66 7.31 -13.97
CA TYR A 212 -12.95 6.70 -14.27
C TYR A 212 -12.82 5.57 -15.29
N ASP A 213 -12.08 5.80 -16.38
CA ASP A 213 -11.90 4.82 -17.45
C ASP A 213 -11.27 3.53 -16.92
N ILE A 214 -10.28 3.60 -16.03
CA ILE A 214 -9.68 2.42 -15.39
C ILE A 214 -10.64 1.77 -14.38
N ALA A 215 -11.39 2.57 -13.63
CA ALA A 215 -12.28 2.07 -12.58
C ALA A 215 -13.39 1.17 -13.12
N VAL A 216 -13.87 1.43 -14.34
CA VAL A 216 -14.98 0.72 -14.98
C VAL A 216 -14.55 -0.39 -15.94
N LEU A 217 -13.24 -0.63 -16.14
CA LEU A 217 -12.69 -1.68 -17.02
C LEU A 217 -13.04 -3.12 -16.65
N ASP A 218 -13.67 -3.38 -15.49
CA ASP A 218 -13.91 -4.73 -14.96
C ASP A 218 -12.66 -5.64 -15.09
N ARG A 219 -11.49 -5.07 -14.81
CA ARG A 219 -10.19 -5.78 -14.67
C ARG A 219 -9.74 -5.77 -13.22
N PHE A 220 -8.86 -6.70 -12.84
CA PHE A 220 -8.38 -6.74 -11.46
C PHE A 220 -7.62 -5.46 -11.12
N LEU A 221 -7.92 -4.83 -10.00
CA LEU A 221 -7.40 -3.50 -9.68
C LEU A 221 -6.79 -3.44 -8.29
N ILE A 222 -5.60 -2.85 -8.21
CA ILE A 222 -4.95 -2.47 -6.96
C ILE A 222 -4.67 -0.98 -6.98
N GLN A 223 -5.19 -0.27 -5.99
CA GLN A 223 -4.89 1.12 -5.74
C GLN A 223 -4.02 1.23 -4.48
N ALA A 224 -2.86 1.89 -4.54
CA ALA A 224 -2.18 2.38 -3.35
C ALA A 224 -2.73 3.77 -3.00
N ALA A 225 -3.19 4.00 -1.77
CA ALA A 225 -3.70 5.32 -1.37
C ALA A 225 -3.46 5.63 0.11
N SER A 226 -3.41 6.91 0.47
CA SER A 226 -3.66 7.32 1.86
C SER A 226 -5.15 7.15 2.17
N PRO A 227 -5.53 6.96 3.45
CA PRO A 227 -6.91 6.72 3.87
C PRO A 227 -7.78 7.98 3.82
N GLN A 228 -7.86 8.62 2.65
CA GLN A 228 -8.65 9.83 2.39
C GLN A 228 -9.94 9.46 1.65
N ALA A 229 -11.05 10.11 2.01
CA ALA A 229 -12.36 9.81 1.42
C ALA A 229 -12.38 10.13 -0.08
N SER A 230 -11.76 11.25 -0.46
CA SER A 230 -11.62 11.68 -1.84
C SER A 230 -10.91 10.63 -2.71
N ARG A 231 -9.93 9.90 -2.14
CA ARG A 231 -9.14 8.90 -2.86
C ARG A 231 -9.82 7.54 -3.00
N THR A 232 -10.76 7.22 -2.13
CA THR A 232 -11.44 5.90 -2.09
C THR A 232 -12.86 5.92 -2.65
N SER A 233 -13.42 7.11 -2.89
CA SER A 233 -14.82 7.30 -3.33
C SER A 233 -15.17 6.62 -4.66
N TRP A 234 -14.19 6.39 -5.55
CA TRP A 234 -14.40 5.74 -6.83
C TRP A 234 -14.92 4.30 -6.69
N ALA A 235 -14.57 3.60 -5.60
CA ALA A 235 -14.98 2.21 -5.36
C ALA A 235 -16.51 2.03 -5.34
N ARG A 236 -17.26 3.08 -4.94
CA ARG A 236 -18.73 3.07 -4.92
C ARG A 236 -19.36 3.09 -6.31
N LYS A 237 -18.59 3.45 -7.34
CA LYS A 237 -19.07 3.56 -8.74
C LYS A 237 -18.85 2.28 -9.54
N ARG A 238 -18.22 1.27 -8.94
CA ARG A 238 -17.85 0.03 -9.61
C ARG A 238 -18.97 -1.00 -9.46
N ASN A 239 -19.22 -1.76 -10.53
CA ASN A 239 -20.24 -2.83 -10.55
C ASN A 239 -19.73 -4.16 -9.98
N THR A 240 -18.41 -4.28 -9.81
CA THR A 240 -17.72 -5.46 -9.30
C THR A 240 -17.18 -5.21 -7.89
N PHE A 241 -16.79 -6.29 -7.20
CA PHE A 241 -16.35 -6.24 -5.81
C PHE A 241 -15.19 -5.26 -5.62
N ALA A 242 -15.33 -4.37 -4.64
CA ALA A 242 -14.29 -3.46 -4.19
C ALA A 242 -14.13 -3.55 -2.67
N SER A 243 -12.89 -3.64 -2.19
CA SER A 243 -12.59 -3.74 -0.76
C SER A 243 -11.36 -2.93 -0.37
N ARG A 244 -11.23 -2.71 0.93
CA ARG A 244 -10.04 -2.09 1.53
C ARG A 244 -9.10 -3.20 1.99
N TYR A 245 -7.81 -2.98 1.84
CA TYR A 245 -6.77 -3.89 2.30
C TYR A 245 -5.72 -3.10 3.09
N LEU A 246 -5.75 -3.24 4.40
CA LEU A 246 -4.84 -2.59 5.33
C LEU A 246 -3.56 -3.40 5.44
N ILE A 247 -2.43 -2.77 5.19
CA ILE A 247 -1.11 -3.36 5.43
C ILE A 247 -0.55 -2.92 6.78
N GLU A 248 0.16 -3.82 7.44
CA GLU A 248 0.86 -3.52 8.70
C GLU A 248 2.00 -2.51 8.49
N PRO A 249 2.27 -1.65 9.48
CA PRO A 249 3.47 -0.84 9.51
C PRO A 249 4.73 -1.68 9.44
N MET A 250 5.80 -1.08 8.92
CA MET A 250 7.09 -1.77 8.83
C MET A 250 7.64 -1.97 10.24
N PRO A 251 8.01 -3.21 10.63
CA PRO A 251 8.74 -3.44 11.87
C PRO A 251 10.09 -2.71 11.87
N LEU A 252 10.61 -2.37 13.06
CA LEU A 252 11.89 -1.66 13.21
C LEU A 252 13.04 -2.39 12.49
N GLU A 253 13.11 -3.71 12.63
CA GLU A 253 14.12 -4.56 12.01
C GLU A 253 14.09 -4.46 10.47
N GLU A 254 12.89 -4.56 9.87
CA GLU A 254 12.71 -4.36 8.42
C GLU A 254 13.09 -2.93 8.01
N ALA A 255 12.79 -1.92 8.84
CA ALA A 255 13.12 -0.53 8.56
C ALA A 255 14.63 -0.27 8.53
N GLN A 256 15.39 -0.78 9.50
CA GLN A 256 16.85 -0.68 9.53
C GLN A 256 17.49 -1.43 8.33
N LEU A 257 16.96 -2.60 7.97
CA LEU A 257 17.39 -3.33 6.78
C LEU A 257 17.08 -2.56 5.49
N ALA A 258 15.87 -2.04 5.34
CA ALA A 258 15.48 -1.22 4.20
C ALA A 258 16.32 0.06 4.10
N TYR A 259 16.74 0.65 5.23
CA TYR A 259 17.62 1.81 5.24
C TYR A 259 18.99 1.48 4.65
N SER A 260 19.52 0.28 4.87
CA SER A 260 20.80 -0.16 4.27
C SER A 260 20.77 -0.24 2.73
N LEU A 261 19.57 -0.33 2.14
CA LEU A 261 19.37 -0.28 0.68
C LEU A 261 19.20 1.16 0.18
N TYR A 262 18.77 2.06 1.05
CA TYR A 262 18.56 3.48 0.76
C TYR A 262 19.85 4.30 0.92
N SER A 263 20.59 4.06 1.99
CA SER A 263 21.79 4.81 2.38
C SER A 263 22.76 3.92 3.17
N LYS A 264 23.93 4.46 3.51
CA LYS A 264 24.91 3.76 4.34
C LYS A 264 24.39 3.62 5.77
N ARG A 265 24.15 2.37 6.18
CA ARG A 265 23.79 2.01 7.56
C ARG A 265 25.00 2.14 8.50
N THR A 266 24.79 2.80 9.63
CA THR A 266 25.74 2.93 10.75
C THR A 266 25.01 2.70 12.07
N GLU A 267 25.77 2.53 13.16
CA GLU A 267 25.18 2.43 14.51
C GLU A 267 24.35 3.68 14.87
N ASP A 268 24.80 4.86 14.46
CA ASP A 268 24.07 6.11 14.73
C ASP A 268 22.76 6.18 13.94
N THR A 269 22.73 5.75 12.67
CA THR A 269 21.48 5.72 11.89
C THR A 269 20.49 4.70 12.45
N ASP A 270 20.98 3.54 12.91
CA ASP A 270 20.12 2.51 13.51
C ASP A 270 19.47 3.01 14.80
N ARG A 271 20.26 3.68 15.66
CA ARG A 271 19.78 4.33 16.88
C ARG A 271 18.76 5.42 16.57
N ILE A 272 19.00 6.29 15.59
CA ILE A 272 18.06 7.34 15.21
C ILE A 272 16.74 6.75 14.70
N ILE A 273 16.78 5.69 13.89
CA ILE A 273 15.56 5.02 13.42
C ILE A 273 14.78 4.42 14.59
N GLU A 274 15.46 3.76 15.53
CA GLU A 274 14.84 3.21 16.75
C GLU A 274 14.23 4.29 17.64
N ASP A 275 14.97 5.36 17.91
CA ASP A 275 14.50 6.51 18.69
C ASP A 275 13.29 7.17 18.01
N PHE A 276 13.33 7.32 16.68
CA PHE A 276 12.21 7.84 15.89
C PHE A 276 10.99 6.94 16.03
N PHE A 277 11.13 5.62 15.83
CA PHE A 277 10.01 4.67 15.95
C PHE A 277 9.40 4.69 17.35
N THR A 278 10.24 4.82 18.38
CA THR A 278 9.81 4.90 19.77
C THR A 278 9.03 6.17 20.07
N LYS A 279 9.47 7.32 19.53
CA LYS A 279 8.86 8.63 19.81
C LYS A 279 7.71 9.01 18.87
N TYR A 280 7.85 8.74 17.58
CA TYR A 280 6.97 9.22 16.51
C TYR A 280 6.36 8.07 15.69
N GLY A 281 6.56 6.83 16.12
CA GLY A 281 5.94 5.63 15.53
C GLY A 281 6.48 5.22 14.16
N PRO A 282 5.81 4.25 13.50
CA PRO A 282 6.42 3.46 12.43
C PRO A 282 6.28 4.09 11.03
N SER A 283 6.61 5.39 10.91
CA SER A 283 6.74 6.04 9.59
C SER A 283 8.14 5.83 9.02
N THR A 284 8.33 4.77 8.22
CA THR A 284 9.65 4.43 7.63
C THR A 284 10.25 5.61 6.85
N ARG A 285 9.45 6.31 6.04
CA ARG A 285 9.92 7.47 5.28
C ARG A 285 10.44 8.57 6.20
N SER A 286 9.70 8.91 7.26
CA SER A 286 10.10 9.97 8.19
C SER A 286 11.33 9.56 9.00
N ALA A 287 11.40 8.30 9.44
CA ALA A 287 12.58 7.76 10.11
C ALA A 287 13.84 7.78 9.22
N PHE A 288 13.69 7.54 7.92
CA PHE A 288 14.81 7.60 6.98
C PHE A 288 15.30 9.04 6.79
N ILE A 289 14.37 10.00 6.71
CA ILE A 289 14.70 11.42 6.67
C ILE A 289 15.44 11.82 7.95
N ALA A 290 14.92 11.44 9.12
CA ALA A 290 15.56 11.65 10.42
C ALA A 290 16.99 11.10 10.45
N ALA A 291 17.18 9.83 10.07
CA ALA A 291 18.50 9.20 10.02
C ALA A 291 19.46 9.90 9.03
N SER A 292 18.95 10.45 7.93
CA SER A 292 19.76 11.22 6.98
C SER A 292 20.13 12.62 7.48
N VAL A 293 19.36 13.22 8.39
CA VAL A 293 19.68 14.51 9.04
C VAL A 293 20.77 14.32 10.11
N GLY A 294 20.77 13.19 10.82
CA GLY A 294 21.79 12.89 11.84
C GLY A 294 21.46 13.52 13.19
N LYS A 295 22.37 14.29 13.78
CA LYS A 295 22.24 14.76 15.18
C LYS A 295 20.99 15.61 15.46
N ASP A 296 20.55 16.39 14.48
CA ASP A 296 19.44 17.34 14.62
C ASP A 296 18.11 16.76 14.11
N TRP A 297 18.01 15.43 14.02
CA TRP A 297 16.85 14.74 13.44
C TRP A 297 15.52 15.03 14.15
N GLU A 298 15.59 15.33 15.45
CA GLU A 298 14.42 15.47 16.30
C GLU A 298 13.71 16.80 16.09
N ASP A 299 14.43 17.88 15.74
CA ASP A 299 13.91 19.24 15.69
C ASP A 299 12.67 19.37 14.77
N GLN A 300 12.77 18.83 13.56
CA GLN A 300 11.67 18.88 12.59
C GLN A 300 10.46 18.06 13.04
N SER A 301 10.69 16.85 13.56
CA SER A 301 9.62 15.94 13.96
C SER A 301 8.89 16.46 15.20
N ALA A 302 9.64 17.01 16.17
CA ALA A 302 9.10 17.66 17.35
C ALA A 302 8.30 18.92 16.98
N TYR A 303 8.79 19.73 16.03
CA TYR A 303 8.08 20.91 15.55
C TYR A 303 6.76 20.55 14.86
N GLU A 304 6.76 19.56 13.96
CA GLU A 304 5.56 19.08 13.28
C GLU A 304 4.51 18.55 14.28
N LEU A 305 4.95 17.73 15.25
CA LEU A 305 4.06 17.19 16.28
C LEU A 305 3.51 18.30 17.19
N THR A 306 4.35 19.24 17.63
CA THR A 306 3.91 20.36 18.47
C THR A 306 2.92 21.26 17.74
N THR A 307 3.16 21.50 16.45
CA THR A 307 2.25 22.27 15.59
C THR A 307 0.90 21.54 15.47
N ALA A 308 0.92 20.24 15.15
CA ALA A 308 -0.27 19.39 15.10
C ALA A 308 -1.08 19.44 16.40
N LEU A 309 -0.40 19.35 17.55
CA LEU A 309 -1.01 19.40 18.88
C LEU A 309 -1.58 20.78 19.23
N SER A 310 -0.93 21.87 18.83
CA SER A 310 -1.36 23.24 19.18
C SER A 310 -2.75 23.61 18.64
N PHE A 311 -3.20 22.94 17.58
CA PHE A 311 -4.53 23.14 17.01
C PHE A 311 -5.58 22.14 17.53
N LEU A 312 -5.19 21.22 18.39
CA LEU A 312 -6.02 20.11 18.84
C LEU A 312 -6.77 20.45 20.13
N ASP A 313 -8.09 20.31 20.08
CA ASP A 313 -8.97 20.29 21.26
C ASP A 313 -9.67 18.93 21.35
N TYR A 314 -10.40 18.69 22.46
CA TYR A 314 -11.08 17.40 22.66
C TYR A 314 -12.13 17.08 21.57
N PRO A 315 -13.03 18.02 21.17
CA PRO A 315 -13.93 17.79 20.04
C PRO A 315 -13.22 17.39 18.74
N LYS A 316 -12.11 18.06 18.39
CA LYS A 316 -11.32 17.72 17.19
C LYS A 316 -10.67 16.36 17.32
N LEU A 317 -10.08 16.02 18.47
CA LEU A 317 -9.54 14.68 18.71
C LEU A 317 -10.62 13.61 18.54
N ARG A 318 -11.81 13.83 19.10
CA ARG A 318 -12.95 12.92 18.92
C ARG A 318 -13.32 12.74 17.46
N ASN A 319 -13.34 13.84 16.69
CA ASN A 319 -13.59 13.79 15.26
C ASN A 319 -12.50 13.02 14.51
N LEU A 320 -11.23 13.28 14.79
CA LEU A 320 -10.08 12.58 14.20
C LEU A 320 -10.15 11.07 14.45
N VAL A 321 -10.42 10.66 15.69
CA VAL A 321 -10.56 9.26 16.07
C VAL A 321 -11.73 8.60 15.31
N SER A 322 -12.86 9.30 15.21
CA SER A 322 -14.02 8.82 14.43
C SER A 322 -13.68 8.68 12.94
N GLN A 323 -13.02 9.67 12.35
CA GLN A 323 -12.59 9.67 10.95
C GLN A 323 -11.57 8.56 10.65
N ALA A 324 -10.59 8.35 11.54
CA ALA A 324 -9.62 7.27 11.45
C ALA A 324 -10.28 5.90 11.42
N SER A 325 -11.27 5.67 12.30
CA SER A 325 -12.04 4.42 12.36
C SER A 325 -12.88 4.15 11.10
N GLN A 326 -13.10 5.17 10.27
CA GLN A 326 -13.82 5.07 9.01
C GLN A 326 -12.90 5.12 7.78
N LEU A 327 -11.59 5.30 8.00
CA LEU A 327 -10.56 5.54 6.97
C LEU A 327 -10.92 6.75 6.10
N GLN A 328 -11.27 7.85 6.77
CA GLN A 328 -11.60 9.16 6.17
C GLN A 328 -10.70 10.25 6.77
N MET A 329 -9.39 10.00 6.76
CA MET A 329 -8.31 10.83 7.28
C MET A 329 -7.96 11.94 6.28
N ASP A 330 -8.83 12.94 6.18
CA ASP A 330 -8.66 14.06 5.25
C ASP A 330 -7.74 15.17 5.81
N GLU A 331 -7.32 15.07 7.08
CA GLU A 331 -6.44 16.04 7.75
C GLU A 331 -5.00 15.53 7.89
N ASP A 332 -4.02 16.37 7.54
CA ASP A 332 -2.58 16.07 7.61
C ASP A 332 -2.09 15.81 9.05
N VAL A 333 -2.81 16.32 10.06
CA VAL A 333 -2.53 16.16 11.49
C VAL A 333 -2.65 14.70 11.94
N SER A 334 -3.45 13.92 11.22
CA SER A 334 -3.89 12.60 11.65
C SER A 334 -2.77 11.55 11.63
N ASP A 335 -1.85 11.63 10.67
CA ASP A 335 -0.68 10.75 10.52
C ASP A 335 0.41 11.02 11.57
N SER A 336 0.36 12.13 12.33
CA SER A 336 1.34 12.37 13.42
C SER A 336 0.81 11.91 14.78
N LEU A 337 -0.50 11.66 14.88
CA LEU A 337 -1.19 11.38 16.15
C LEU A 337 -1.72 9.95 16.21
N LEU A 338 -2.30 9.45 15.12
CA LEU A 338 -3.01 8.18 15.09
C LEU A 338 -2.36 7.18 14.12
N LEU A 339 -2.17 5.95 14.59
CA LEU A 339 -1.71 4.82 13.80
C LEU A 339 -2.90 4.00 13.32
N VAL A 340 -2.96 3.74 12.02
CA VAL A 340 -3.98 2.88 11.40
C VAL A 340 -3.34 1.55 11.00
N ARG A 341 -3.89 0.44 11.52
CA ARG A 341 -3.44 -0.93 11.25
C ARG A 341 -4.63 -1.87 10.96
N PRO A 342 -4.41 -3.04 10.33
CA PRO A 342 -5.45 -4.05 10.24
C PRO A 342 -5.80 -4.63 11.64
N ASP A 343 -7.07 -4.98 11.85
CA ASP A 343 -7.51 -5.84 12.97
C ASP A 343 -7.32 -7.32 12.57
N LYS A 344 -8.10 -8.26 13.11
CA LYS A 344 -8.09 -9.70 12.76
C LYS A 344 -8.25 -9.98 11.26
N ARG A 345 -8.84 -9.05 10.50
CA ARG A 345 -9.02 -9.14 9.05
C ARG A 345 -8.47 -7.89 8.38
N ARG A 346 -7.90 -8.06 7.18
CA ARG A 346 -7.24 -7.00 6.40
C ARG A 346 -8.15 -5.83 6.00
N HIS A 347 -9.46 -6.01 5.98
CA HIS A 347 -10.40 -4.92 5.65
C HIS A 347 -10.96 -4.21 6.89
N MET A 348 -10.71 -4.76 8.08
CA MET A 348 -11.13 -4.20 9.35
C MET A 348 -10.01 -3.31 9.89
N VAL A 349 -10.37 -2.10 10.28
CA VAL A 349 -9.43 -1.12 10.80
C VAL A 349 -9.33 -1.22 12.32
N GLN A 350 -8.11 -1.11 12.80
CA GLN A 350 -7.78 -0.76 14.16
C GLN A 350 -7.03 0.58 14.15
N VAL A 351 -7.38 1.45 15.08
CA VAL A 351 -6.73 2.75 15.26
C VAL A 351 -6.03 2.74 16.61
N ASP A 352 -4.83 3.29 16.69
CA ASP A 352 -4.12 3.52 17.94
C ASP A 352 -3.47 4.90 17.98
N VAL A 353 -2.94 5.30 19.13
CA VAL A 353 -2.00 6.44 19.19
C VAL A 353 -0.64 5.97 18.68
N VAL A 354 0.02 6.81 17.90
CA VAL A 354 1.27 6.48 17.20
C VAL A 354 2.39 5.99 18.12
N SER A 355 2.49 6.54 19.33
CA SER A 355 3.46 6.12 20.32
C SER A 355 3.03 6.54 21.74
N LYS A 356 3.71 6.00 22.75
CA LYS A 356 3.56 6.47 24.14
C LYS A 356 3.94 7.95 24.30
N HIS A 357 5.01 8.38 23.64
CA HIS A 357 5.47 9.77 23.71
C HIS A 357 4.43 10.75 23.16
N VAL A 358 3.83 10.43 22.01
CA VAL A 358 2.74 11.22 21.43
C VAL A 358 1.52 11.24 22.35
N LEU A 359 1.21 10.10 22.99
CA LEU A 359 0.11 10.02 23.94
C LEU A 359 0.34 10.95 25.15
N ASP A 360 1.53 10.92 25.75
CA ASP A 360 1.87 11.77 26.89
C ASP A 360 1.72 13.27 26.53
N LEU A 361 2.20 13.67 25.34
CA LEU A 361 2.05 15.03 24.85
C LEU A 361 0.58 15.40 24.61
N LEU A 362 -0.19 14.51 23.97
CA LEU A 362 -1.62 14.70 23.73
C LEU A 362 -2.40 14.90 25.04
N MET A 363 -2.10 14.11 26.08
CA MET A 363 -2.73 14.25 27.40
C MET A 363 -2.41 15.61 28.05
N ASN A 364 -1.19 16.11 27.89
CA ASN A 364 -0.78 17.41 28.40
C ASN A 364 -1.40 18.58 27.63
N THR A 365 -1.64 18.43 26.32
CA THR A 365 -2.19 19.48 25.46
C THR A 365 -3.69 19.74 25.70
N LEU A 366 -4.49 18.71 25.96
CA LEU A 366 -5.96 18.82 25.98
C LEU A 366 -6.54 19.73 27.08
N SER A 367 -5.71 20.31 27.97
CA SER A 367 -6.10 21.30 28.99
C SER A 367 -7.24 20.86 29.93
N LEU A 368 -7.58 19.57 29.93
CA LEU A 368 -8.53 18.98 30.85
C LEU A 368 -7.85 18.74 32.20
N SER A 369 -8.62 18.82 33.29
CA SER A 369 -8.10 18.34 34.58
C SER A 369 -7.68 16.87 34.45
N ARG A 370 -6.64 16.45 35.19
CA ARG A 370 -6.14 15.05 35.15
C ARG A 370 -7.27 14.03 35.27
N HIS A 371 -8.23 14.28 36.15
CA HIS A 371 -9.42 13.42 36.33
C HIS A 371 -10.34 13.39 35.11
N GLN A 372 -10.62 14.54 34.49
CA GLN A 372 -11.43 14.60 33.27
C GLN A 372 -10.73 13.90 32.11
N ASN A 373 -9.41 14.07 31.97
CA ASN A 373 -8.58 13.40 30.98
C ASN A 373 -8.66 11.87 31.14
N MET A 374 -8.53 11.36 32.37
CA MET A 374 -8.62 9.92 32.68
C MET A 374 -10.00 9.31 32.38
N GLN A 375 -11.07 10.09 32.32
CA GLN A 375 -12.41 9.59 31.97
C GLN A 375 -12.73 9.80 30.49
N ALA A 376 -12.44 10.98 29.96
CA ALA A 376 -12.86 11.41 28.63
C ALA A 376 -12.07 10.72 27.52
N VAL A 377 -10.76 10.49 27.71
CA VAL A 377 -9.90 9.91 26.67
C VAL A 377 -10.10 8.39 26.56
N PRO A 378 -10.09 7.58 27.64
CA PRO A 378 -10.47 6.18 27.54
C PRO A 378 -11.92 6.01 27.05
N GLY A 379 -12.86 6.86 27.49
CA GLY A 379 -14.24 6.83 27.02
C GLY A 379 -14.36 7.03 25.50
N LEU A 380 -13.54 7.92 24.92
CA LEU A 380 -13.47 8.11 23.47
C LEU A 380 -13.05 6.82 22.76
N PHE A 381 -11.99 6.16 23.24
CA PHE A 381 -11.45 4.96 22.61
C PHE A 381 -12.27 3.68 22.88
N VAL A 382 -12.98 3.60 24.00
CA VAL A 382 -13.92 2.49 24.29
C VAL A 382 -15.18 2.57 23.41
N SER A 383 -15.61 3.78 23.05
CA SER A 383 -16.82 3.98 22.25
C SER A 383 -16.72 3.43 20.82
N ALA A 384 -15.51 3.23 20.30
CA ALA A 384 -15.25 2.61 19.01
C ALA A 384 -14.62 1.22 19.21
N GLN A 385 -15.30 0.17 18.75
CA GLN A 385 -14.82 -1.21 18.88
C GLN A 385 -13.42 -1.42 18.28
N GLN A 386 -13.09 -0.62 17.26
CA GLN A 386 -11.83 -0.59 16.52
C GLN A 386 -10.64 -0.07 17.35
N ILE A 387 -10.85 0.42 18.59
CA ILE A 387 -9.83 1.16 19.34
C ILE A 387 -9.68 0.67 20.79
N ARG A 388 -10.23 -0.52 21.07
CA ARG A 388 -10.17 -1.12 22.41
C ARG A 388 -8.74 -1.39 22.88
N GLY A 389 -7.80 -1.65 21.97
CA GLY A 389 -6.38 -1.86 22.30
C GLY A 389 -5.76 -0.64 22.97
N THR A 390 -5.93 0.54 22.36
CA THR A 390 -5.45 1.82 22.91
C THR A 390 -6.10 2.14 24.26
N ALA A 391 -7.41 1.89 24.39
CA ALA A 391 -8.10 2.09 25.65
C ALA A 391 -7.50 1.23 26.78
N GLY A 392 -7.10 -0.01 26.48
CA GLY A 392 -6.40 -0.88 27.42
C GLY A 392 -5.08 -0.29 27.91
N HIS A 393 -4.21 0.13 26.98
CA HIS A 393 -2.94 0.77 27.33
C HIS A 393 -3.10 2.08 28.10
N LEU A 394 -4.11 2.87 27.74
CA LEU A 394 -4.47 4.08 28.47
C LEU A 394 -4.91 3.80 29.90
N LEU A 395 -5.72 2.75 30.09
CA LEU A 395 -6.15 2.32 31.41
C LEU A 395 -4.97 1.83 32.24
N GLU A 396 -4.10 0.99 31.68
CA GLU A 396 -2.87 0.51 32.33
C GLU A 396 -1.97 1.68 32.76
N TRP A 397 -1.81 2.68 31.89
CA TRP A 397 -1.03 3.88 32.19
C TRP A 397 -1.65 4.71 33.32
N CYS A 398 -2.96 4.98 33.24
CA CYS A 398 -3.68 5.68 34.30
C CYS A 398 -3.67 4.91 35.63
N MET A 399 -3.64 3.57 35.60
CA MET A 399 -3.60 2.75 36.82
C MET A 399 -2.29 2.94 37.59
N HIS A 400 -1.15 3.14 36.92
CA HIS A 400 0.12 3.45 37.60
C HIS A 400 0.07 4.75 38.40
N ASP A 401 -0.75 5.72 37.96
CA ASP A 401 -0.92 7.00 38.61
C ASP A 401 -2.02 7.01 39.69
N LEU A 402 -3.02 6.14 39.53
CA LEU A 402 -4.17 6.02 40.44
C LEU A 402 -3.89 5.09 41.62
N LEU A 403 -2.98 4.14 41.47
CA LEU A 403 -2.48 3.38 42.61
C LEU A 403 -1.67 4.36 43.48
N PRO A 404 -2.15 4.69 44.70
CA PRO A 404 -1.35 5.52 45.59
C PRO A 404 0.02 4.86 45.72
N GLN A 405 1.09 5.67 45.75
CA GLN A 405 2.43 5.27 46.18
C GLN A 405 2.33 4.75 47.61
N SER A 406 1.78 3.56 47.76
CA SER A 406 1.44 2.88 48.99
C SER A 406 2.68 2.10 49.38
N GLN A 407 3.76 2.85 49.64
CA GLN A 407 4.94 2.49 50.43
C GLN A 407 6.07 3.50 50.17
N SER A 408 6.12 4.54 51.00
CA SER A 408 7.36 5.09 51.57
C SER A 408 7.02 5.82 52.86
#